data_AF-A0A1B2Z211-F1
#
_entry.id   AF-A0A1B2Z211-F1
#
_cell.length_a   1.000
_cell.length_b   1.000
_cell.length_c   1.000
_cell.angle_alpha   90.00
_cell.angle_beta   90.00
_cell.angle_gamma   90.00
#
_symmetry.space_group_name_H-M   'P 1'
#
loop_
_entity.id
_entity.type
_entity.pdbx_description
1 polymer ?
#
loop_
_entity_poly.entity_id
_entity_poly.type
_entity_poly.pdbx_seq_one_letter_code
_entity_poly.pdbx_strand_id
1 'polypeptide(L)'
;MKENLYNYILGIADNSLILGQRMGELCGHGPSLETDIACTNISLDLLGQVRSYFQYVAKIAGDDRTEDDIAMLRTERDYKNVLLVEQPNLNFAHTIGRQFLFDVYHLAFL
;
A
#
# COMPACT_ATOMS: atom_id res chain seq x y z
N MET A 1 3.00 24.58 1.37
CA MET A 1 2.46 23.99 0.12
C MET A 1 3.18 22.70 -0.27
N LYS A 2 4.51 22.68 -0.42
CA LYS A 2 5.29 21.46 -0.69
C LYS A 2 5.15 20.39 0.39
N GLU A 3 5.14 20.77 1.66
CA GLU A 3 5.00 19.84 2.78
C GLU A 3 3.62 19.18 2.87
N ASN A 4 2.55 19.92 2.57
CA ASN A 4 1.20 19.35 2.50
C ASN A 4 1.09 18.35 1.34
N LEU A 5 1.65 18.68 0.18
CA LEU A 5 1.70 17.78 -0.98
C LEU A 5 2.53 16.52 -0.67
N TYR A 6 3.70 16.69 -0.05
CA TYR A 6 4.55 15.59 0.41
C TYR A 6 3.78 14.64 1.31
N ASN A 7 3.17 15.16 2.38
CA ASN A 7 2.43 14.37 3.36
C ASN A 7 1.20 13.69 2.75
N TYR A 8 0.54 14.34 1.80
CA TYR A 8 -0.64 13.79 1.14
C TYR A 8 -0.28 12.57 0.27
N ILE A 9 0.75 12.71 -0.57
CA ILE A 9 1.21 11.62 -1.44
C ILE A 9 1.83 10.50 -0.61
N LEU A 10 2.56 10.84 0.46
CA LEU A 10 3.09 9.85 1.39
C LEU A 10 1.98 9.01 2.01
N GLY A 11 0.86 9.63 2.43
CA GLY A 11 -0.29 8.89 2.96
C GLY A 11 -0.93 7.94 1.94
N ILE A 12 -1.06 8.37 0.68
CA ILE A 12 -1.57 7.51 -0.41
C ILE A 12 -0.62 6.34 -0.66
N ALA A 13 0.68 6.61 -0.72
CA ALA A 13 1.70 5.59 -0.92
C ALA A 13 1.76 4.57 0.22
N ASP A 14 1.67 5.04 1.47
CA ASP A 14 1.65 4.18 2.66
C ASP A 14 0.43 3.25 2.66
N ASN A 15 -0.72 3.74 2.19
CA ASN A 15 -1.91 2.89 2.04
C ASN A 15 -1.65 1.70 1.10
N SER A 16 -1.11 1.98 -0.08
CA SER A 16 -0.81 0.95 -1.07
C SER A 16 0.30 0.01 -0.60
N LEU A 17 1.32 0.52 0.11
CA LEU A 17 2.41 -0.30 0.64
C LEU A 17 1.92 -1.30 1.67
N ILE A 18 1.20 -0.82 2.69
CA ILE A 18 0.72 -1.68 3.78
C ILE A 18 -0.31 -2.69 3.25
N LEU A 19 -1.23 -2.28 2.38
CA LEU A 19 -2.18 -3.21 1.79
C LEU A 19 -1.50 -4.22 0.87
N GLY A 20 -0.52 -3.78 0.06
CA GLY A 20 0.28 -4.66 -0.79
C GLY A 20 0.99 -5.72 0.03
N GLN A 21 1.59 -5.34 1.17
CA GLN A 21 2.20 -6.27 2.11
C GLN A 21 1.18 -7.27 2.67
N ARG A 22 0.01 -6.80 3.13
CA ARG A 22 -1.07 -7.68 3.61
C ARG A 22 -1.53 -8.66 2.53
N MET A 23 -1.65 -8.24 1.28
CA MET A 23 -2.05 -9.14 0.21
C MET A 23 -0.93 -10.14 -0.13
N GLY A 24 0.33 -9.73 -0.03
CA GLY A 24 1.49 -10.60 -0.25
C GLY A 24 1.64 -11.72 0.80
N GLU A 25 1.22 -11.47 2.04
CA GLU A 25 1.17 -12.49 3.11
C GLU A 25 0.28 -13.70 2.75
N LEU A 26 -0.68 -13.53 1.82
CA LEU A 26 -1.60 -14.59 1.41
C LEU A 26 -1.05 -15.51 0.34
N CYS A 27 0.13 -15.20 -0.24
CA CYS A 27 0.75 -16.03 -1.26
C CYS A 27 0.93 -17.48 -0.77
N GLY A 28 0.39 -18.44 -1.52
CA GLY A 28 0.37 -19.86 -1.17
C GLY A 28 -0.71 -20.26 -0.15
N HIS A 29 -1.53 -19.32 0.32
CA HIS A 29 -2.55 -19.52 1.34
C HIS A 29 -3.96 -19.11 0.86
N GLY A 30 -4.12 -18.78 -0.42
CA GLY A 30 -5.42 -18.55 -1.04
C GLY A 30 -6.32 -19.81 -1.01
N PRO A 31 -7.67 -19.66 -0.97
CA PRO A 31 -8.61 -20.78 -0.98
C PRO A 31 -8.48 -21.71 -2.21
N SER A 32 -8.09 -21.14 -3.35
CA SER A 32 -7.78 -21.83 -4.60
C SER A 32 -6.60 -21.16 -5.31
N LEU A 33 -5.99 -21.86 -6.26
CA LEU A 33 -4.86 -21.33 -7.02
C LEU A 33 -5.20 -20.03 -7.75
N GLU A 34 -6.41 -19.94 -8.32
CA GLU A 34 -6.89 -18.75 -9.02
C GLU A 34 -6.99 -17.55 -8.07
N THR A 35 -7.54 -17.77 -6.87
CA THR A 35 -7.66 -16.72 -5.86
C THR A 35 -6.30 -16.29 -5.30
N ASP A 36 -5.36 -17.22 -5.19
CA ASP A 36 -3.99 -16.95 -4.73
C ASP A 36 -3.21 -16.10 -5.73
N ILE A 37 -3.28 -16.47 -7.02
CA ILE A 37 -2.70 -15.69 -8.13
C ILE A 37 -3.36 -14.30 -8.19
N ALA A 38 -4.69 -14.21 -8.03
CA ALA A 38 -5.39 -12.94 -8.04
C ALA A 38 -4.93 -12.02 -6.89
N CYS A 39 -4.84 -12.54 -5.65
CA CYS A 39 -4.38 -11.76 -4.50
C CYS A 39 -2.93 -11.30 -4.67
N THR A 40 -2.07 -12.17 -5.20
CA THR A 40 -0.66 -11.86 -5.47
C THR A 40 -0.51 -10.80 -6.56
N ASN A 41 -1.34 -10.85 -7.62
CA ASN A 41 -1.34 -9.82 -8.66
C ASN A 41 -1.79 -8.46 -8.11
N ILE A 42 -2.83 -8.43 -7.27
CA ILE A 42 -3.25 -7.19 -6.59
C ILE A 42 -2.12 -6.64 -5.73
N SER A 43 -1.42 -7.50 -4.98
CA SER A 43 -0.24 -7.09 -4.21
C SER A 43 0.84 -6.47 -5.09
N LEU A 44 1.13 -7.08 -6.25
CA LEU A 44 2.11 -6.59 -7.21
C LEU A 44 1.72 -5.22 -7.80
N ASP A 45 0.45 -5.03 -8.16
CA ASP A 45 -0.05 -3.76 -8.69
C ASP A 45 0.08 -2.64 -7.65
N LEU A 46 -0.30 -2.91 -6.40
CA LEU A 46 -0.16 -1.96 -5.29
C LEU A 46 1.31 -1.59 -5.05
N LEU A 47 2.22 -2.56 -5.06
CA LEU A 47 3.66 -2.30 -4.94
C LEU A 47 4.21 -1.49 -6.13
N GLY A 48 3.70 -1.73 -7.35
CA GLY A 48 4.05 -0.92 -8.52
C GLY A 48 3.67 0.56 -8.35
N GLN A 49 2.51 0.84 -7.76
CA GLN A 49 2.08 2.20 -7.44
C GLN A 49 2.95 2.84 -6.35
N VAL A 50 3.27 2.10 -5.29
CA VAL A 50 4.12 2.57 -4.17
C VAL A 50 5.44 3.10 -4.69
N ARG A 51 6.11 2.36 -5.58
CA ARG A 51 7.37 2.79 -6.20
C ARG A 51 7.22 4.13 -6.90
N SER A 52 6.19 4.26 -7.73
CA SER A 52 5.91 5.51 -8.45
C SER A 52 5.67 6.68 -7.50
N TYR A 53 4.92 6.47 -6.41
CA TYR A 53 4.66 7.51 -5.42
C TYR A 53 5.90 7.86 -4.61
N PHE A 54 6.66 6.89 -4.10
CA PHE A 54 7.85 7.15 -3.29
C PHE A 54 8.98 7.81 -4.08
N GLN A 55 9.16 7.47 -5.36
CA GLN A 55 10.07 8.22 -6.24
C GLN A 55 9.68 9.69 -6.35
N TYR A 56 8.38 9.98 -6.46
CA TYR A 56 7.91 11.35 -6.53
C TYR A 56 8.04 12.08 -5.18
N VAL A 57 7.75 11.41 -4.07
CA VAL A 57 7.94 11.91 -2.71
C VAL A 57 9.41 12.23 -2.44
N ALA A 58 10.34 11.35 -2.81
CA ALA A 58 11.79 11.58 -2.76
C ALA A 58 12.20 12.83 -3.54
N LYS A 59 11.67 12.98 -4.77
CA LYS A 59 11.90 14.17 -5.60
C LYS A 59 11.38 15.46 -4.95
N ILE A 60 10.26 15.41 -4.22
CA ILE A 60 9.71 16.56 -3.51
C ILE A 60 10.55 16.91 -2.27
N ALA A 61 11.03 15.90 -1.55
CA ALA A 61 11.86 16.08 -0.35
C ALA A 61 13.20 16.74 -0.68
N GLY A 62 13.84 16.30 -1.78
CA GLY A 62 15.10 16.88 -2.25
C GLY A 62 16.27 16.70 -1.28
N ASP A 63 16.25 15.62 -0.49
CA ASP A 63 17.21 15.31 0.57
C ASP A 63 17.98 14.00 0.32
N ASP A 64 18.22 13.69 -0.97
CA ASP A 64 18.95 12.52 -1.47
C ASP A 64 18.39 11.14 -1.08
N ARG A 65 17.26 11.08 -0.37
CA ARG A 65 16.56 9.82 -0.05
C ARG A 65 16.00 9.17 -1.31
N THR A 66 16.06 7.84 -1.34
CA THR A 66 15.50 7.00 -2.40
C THR A 66 14.11 6.48 -2.05
N GLU A 67 13.46 5.78 -3.00
CA GLU A 67 12.19 5.10 -2.74
C GLU A 67 12.30 4.06 -1.61
N ASP A 68 13.44 3.36 -1.55
CA ASP A 68 13.71 2.32 -0.56
C ASP A 68 13.96 2.91 0.83
N ASP A 69 14.65 4.05 0.91
CA ASP A 69 14.87 4.74 2.20
C ASP A 69 13.54 5.16 2.83
N ILE A 70 12.63 5.67 2.00
CA ILE A 70 11.28 6.04 2.42
C ILE A 70 10.48 4.80 2.82
N ALA A 71 10.61 3.68 2.10
CA ALA A 71 9.89 2.45 2.44
C ALA A 71 10.43 1.78 3.72
N MET A 72 11.75 1.75 3.94
CA MET A 72 12.35 0.82 4.91
C MET A 72 12.94 1.50 6.15
N LEU A 73 13.29 2.79 6.10
CA LEU A 73 13.96 3.47 7.21
C LEU A 73 13.01 4.28 8.11
N ARG A 74 11.71 4.31 7.79
CA ARG A 74 10.69 4.99 8.59
C ARG A 74 10.20 4.11 9.75
N THR A 75 9.93 4.73 10.89
CA THR A 75 9.32 4.06 12.04
C THR A 75 7.79 4.04 11.92
N GLU A 76 7.12 3.21 12.71
CA GLU A 76 5.66 3.06 12.70
C GLU A 76 4.90 4.37 12.90
N ARG A 77 5.49 5.36 13.58
CA ARG A 77 4.88 6.69 13.80
C ARG A 77 4.99 7.61 12.59
N ASP A 78 5.88 7.29 11.66
CA ASP A 78 6.11 8.07 10.44
C ASP A 78 5.21 7.60 9.28
N TYR A 79 4.56 6.44 9.44
CA TYR A 79 3.57 5.93 8.50
C TYR A 79 2.23 6.65 8.66
N LYS A 80 1.63 6.98 7.51
CA LYS A 80 0.37 7.74 7.44
C LYS A 80 -0.73 6.95 6.74
N ASN A 81 -0.64 5.62 6.76
CA ASN A 81 -1.68 4.77 6.23
C ASN A 81 -2.97 4.88 7.06
N VAL A 82 -4.10 4.56 6.43
CA VAL A 82 -5.38 4.41 7.12
C VAL A 82 -5.40 3.11 7.91
N LEU A 83 -6.11 3.12 9.04
CA LEU A 83 -6.24 1.94 9.91
C LEU A 83 -6.92 0.74 9.22
N LEU A 84 -7.66 0.98 8.13
CA LEU A 84 -8.31 -0.08 7.35
C LEU A 84 -7.30 -1.03 6.72
N VAL A 85 -6.20 -0.51 6.15
CA VAL A 85 -5.26 -1.32 5.35
C VAL A 85 -4.31 -2.14 6.21
N GLU A 86 -4.05 -1.72 7.45
CA GLU A 86 -3.18 -2.44 8.39
C GLU A 86 -3.88 -3.61 9.10
N GLN A 87 -5.22 -3.73 9.00
CA GLN A 87 -5.96 -4.80 9.65
C GLN A 87 -5.42 -6.19 9.23
N PRO A 88 -5.34 -7.16 10.15
CA PRO A 88 -4.79 -8.48 9.85
C PRO A 88 -5.65 -9.25 8.85
N ASN A 89 -5.01 -10.18 8.12
CA ASN A 89 -5.72 -11.20 7.37
C ASN A 89 -6.25 -12.26 8.34
N LEU A 90 -7.56 -12.42 8.44
CA LEU A 90 -8.19 -13.40 9.33
C LEU A 90 -8.72 -14.59 8.55
N ASN A 91 -9.86 -14.42 7.90
CA ASN A 91 -10.40 -15.36 6.93
C ASN A 91 -10.53 -14.65 5.57
N PHE A 92 -10.75 -15.44 4.51
CA PHE A 92 -10.81 -14.88 3.16
C PHE A 92 -11.91 -13.82 3.00
N ALA A 93 -13.07 -14.00 3.64
CA ALA A 93 -14.14 -13.01 3.60
C ALA A 93 -13.74 -11.66 4.24
N HIS A 94 -13.00 -11.70 5.36
CA HIS A 94 -12.46 -10.50 6.00
C HIS A 94 -11.46 -9.77 5.11
N THR A 95 -10.53 -10.51 4.49
CA THR A 95 -9.57 -9.96 3.53
C THR A 95 -10.28 -9.30 2.35
N ILE A 96 -11.24 -9.99 1.73
CA ILE A 96 -11.98 -9.46 0.58
C ILE A 96 -12.85 -8.27 0.98
N GLY A 97 -13.43 -8.26 2.18
CA GLY A 97 -14.17 -7.11 2.70
C GLY A 97 -13.29 -5.86 2.82
N ARG A 98 -12.09 -6.01 3.40
CA ARG A 98 -11.08 -4.93 3.45
C ARG A 98 -10.70 -4.46 2.04
N GLN A 99 -10.39 -5.41 1.16
CA GLN A 99 -9.96 -5.13 -0.20
C GLN A 99 -11.03 -4.38 -0.99
N PHE A 100 -12.29 -4.85 -0.95
CA PHE A 100 -13.41 -4.21 -1.63
C PHE A 100 -13.63 -2.76 -1.18
N LEU A 101 -13.62 -2.50 0.14
CA LEU A 101 -13.78 -1.15 0.67
C LEU A 101 -12.66 -0.23 0.20
N PHE A 102 -11.43 -0.73 0.18
CA PHE A 102 -10.28 0.03 -0.30
C PHE A 102 -10.36 0.27 -1.82
N ASP A 103 -10.71 -0.73 -2.61
CA ASP A 103 -10.80 -0.63 -4.07
C ASP A 103 -11.88 0.37 -4.51
N VAL A 104 -13.05 0.36 -3.85
CA VAL A 104 -14.12 1.34 -4.13
C VAL A 104 -13.66 2.76 -3.81
N TYR A 105 -12.97 2.96 -2.69
CA TYR A 105 -12.34 4.24 -2.37
C TYR A 105 -11.32 4.63 -3.45
N HIS A 106 -10.45 3.69 -3.83
CA HIS A 106 -9.37 3.94 -4.77
C HIS A 106 -9.88 4.28 -6.17
N LEU A 107 -10.96 3.64 -6.61
CA LEU A 107 -11.65 3.94 -7.86
C LEU A 107 -12.27 5.35 -7.87
N ALA A 108 -12.81 5.80 -6.74
CA ALA A 108 -13.38 7.15 -6.64
C ALA A 108 -12.30 8.24 -6.48
N PHE A 109 -11.10 7.85 -6.04
CA PHE A 109 -9.96 8.74 -5.85
C PHE A 109 -9.19 9.02 -7.16
N LEU A 110 -9.04 7.99 -8.02
CA LEU A 110 -8.38 8.08 -9.33
C LEU A 110 -9.23 8.81 -10.37
#